data_AF-A0A1W9VHX3-F1
#
_entry.id   AF-A0A1W9VHX3-F1
#
_cell.length_a   1.000
_cell.length_b   1.000
_cell.length_c   1.000
_cell.angle_alpha   90.00
_cell.angle_beta   90.00
_cell.angle_gamma   90.00
#
_symmetry.space_group_name_H-M   'P 1'
#
loop_
_entity.id
_entity.type
_entity.pdbx_description
1 polymer ?
#
loop_
_entity_poly.entity_id
_entity_poly.type
_entity_poly.pdbx_seq_one_letter_code
_entity_poly.pdbx_strand_id
1 'polypeptide(L)'
;MSNPVVLTDKDEIIKRLNFKPYRSIVERHVERFMPAPDEPQNIEIMTPWGESLTANAGDYIVSEMDAPPEDRWPVEADIFEKTYMITRPGFCAKNALTYLVPLVDVTEGDPEQKVAVHTLEGVVTVKAGDFYLALGIKGEIWPYPKDKVENVMIPVE
;
A
#
# COMPACT_ATOMS: atom_id res chain seq x y z
N MET A 1 -10.87 -14.48 -23.66
CA MET A 1 -10.34 -13.68 -22.54
C MET A 1 -11.50 -12.84 -22.03
N SER A 2 -11.85 -12.98 -20.75
CA SER A 2 -12.84 -12.12 -20.10
C SER A 2 -12.28 -10.70 -19.99
N ASN A 3 -13.15 -9.70 -20.12
CA ASN A 3 -12.77 -8.33 -19.82
C ASN A 3 -12.45 -8.22 -18.32
N PRO A 4 -11.44 -7.43 -17.91
CA PRO A 4 -11.16 -7.22 -16.50
C PRO A 4 -12.39 -6.65 -15.78
N VAL A 5 -12.61 -7.09 -14.53
CA VAL A 5 -13.52 -6.38 -13.62
C VAL A 5 -12.84 -5.04 -13.31
N VAL A 6 -13.56 -3.92 -13.45
CA VAL A 6 -13.04 -2.60 -13.12
C VAL A 6 -13.61 -2.18 -11.77
N LEU A 7 -12.74 -1.76 -10.86
CA LEU A 7 -13.10 -1.29 -9.52
C LEU A 7 -12.63 0.13 -9.28
N THR A 8 -13.50 0.92 -8.67
CA THR A 8 -13.22 2.25 -8.13
C THR A 8 -13.62 2.31 -6.66
N ASP A 9 -13.04 3.25 -5.92
CA ASP A 9 -13.38 3.57 -4.53
C ASP A 9 -14.87 3.95 -4.34
N LYS A 10 -15.56 4.34 -5.42
CA LYS A 10 -16.96 4.76 -5.41
C LYS A 10 -17.94 3.62 -5.66
N ASP A 11 -17.47 2.43 -6.00
CA ASP A 11 -18.36 1.33 -6.33
C ASP A 11 -19.08 0.79 -5.09
N GLU A 12 -20.39 0.57 -5.22
CA GLU A 12 -21.23 0.08 -4.12
C GLU A 12 -20.80 -1.30 -3.61
N ILE A 13 -20.09 -2.09 -4.43
CA ILE A 13 -19.52 -3.38 -4.00
C ILE A 13 -18.53 -3.19 -2.85
N ILE A 14 -17.74 -2.12 -2.85
CA ILE A 14 -16.74 -1.84 -1.80
C ILE A 14 -17.39 -1.77 -0.42
N LYS A 15 -18.58 -1.17 -0.32
CA LYS A 15 -19.33 -1.07 0.94
C LYS A 15 -19.91 -2.41 1.43
N ARG A 16 -19.99 -3.41 0.55
CA ARG A 16 -20.57 -4.74 0.85
C ARG A 16 -19.50 -5.78 1.15
N LEU A 17 -18.27 -5.54 0.70
CA LEU A 17 -17.15 -6.43 0.98
C LEU A 17 -16.83 -6.46 2.47
N ASN A 18 -16.54 -7.65 2.98
CA ASN A 18 -16.29 -7.90 4.39
C ASN A 18 -14.81 -7.68 4.73
N PHE A 19 -14.34 -6.43 4.60
CA PHE A 19 -12.97 -6.07 4.94
C PHE A 19 -12.64 -6.45 6.38
N LYS A 20 -11.56 -7.21 6.55
CA LYS A 20 -11.05 -7.63 7.86
C LYS A 20 -9.81 -6.81 8.21
N PRO A 21 -9.65 -6.42 9.49
CA PRO A 21 -8.45 -5.70 9.91
C PRO A 21 -7.27 -6.66 10.02
N TYR A 22 -6.12 -6.22 9.52
CA TYR A 22 -4.84 -6.88 9.67
C TYR A 22 -3.82 -5.93 10.25
N ARG A 23 -2.91 -6.46 11.06
CA ARG A 23 -1.75 -5.73 11.58
C ARG A 23 -0.49 -6.20 10.88
N SER A 24 0.34 -5.26 10.45
CA SER A 24 1.68 -5.58 9.96
C SER A 24 2.58 -5.92 11.14
N ILE A 25 3.33 -7.02 11.06
CA ILE A 25 4.28 -7.44 12.11
C ILE A 25 5.73 -7.12 11.75
N VAL A 26 5.96 -6.47 10.61
CA VAL A 26 7.30 -6.16 10.12
C VAL A 26 7.74 -4.77 10.52
N GLU A 27 9.01 -4.69 10.87
CA GLU A 27 9.78 -3.47 10.94
C GLU A 27 10.27 -3.10 9.53
N ARG A 28 10.48 -1.80 9.30
CA ARG A 28 10.93 -1.22 8.04
C ARG A 28 12.01 -0.19 8.32
N HIS A 29 12.82 0.10 7.30
CA HIS A 29 13.69 1.26 7.32
C HIS A 29 12.88 2.53 7.09
N VAL A 30 13.30 3.62 7.73
CA VAL A 30 12.72 4.94 7.51
C VAL A 30 13.75 6.04 7.66
N GLU A 31 13.70 7.01 6.74
CA GLU A 31 14.32 8.31 6.90
C GLU A 31 13.30 9.42 6.71
N ARG A 32 13.51 10.56 7.38
CA ARG A 32 12.75 11.76 7.09
C ARG A 32 13.48 12.54 6.01
N PHE A 33 12.80 12.85 4.91
CA PHE A 33 13.38 13.60 3.81
C PHE A 33 13.51 15.08 4.20
N MET A 34 14.71 15.48 4.57
CA MET A 34 15.04 16.84 5.05
C MET A 34 16.23 17.40 4.26
N PRO A 35 16.04 17.75 2.96
CA PRO A 35 17.10 18.30 2.13
C PRO A 35 17.59 19.65 2.67
N ALA A 36 18.85 20.01 2.38
CA ALA A 36 19.36 21.34 2.67
C ALA A 36 18.64 22.41 1.83
N PRO A 37 18.62 23.70 2.25
CA PRO A 37 17.89 24.75 1.53
C PRO A 37 18.31 24.97 0.07
N ASP A 38 19.54 24.58 -0.29
CA ASP A 38 20.11 24.64 -1.63
C ASP A 38 19.91 23.35 -2.46
N GLU A 39 19.35 22.31 -1.85
CA GLU A 39 18.99 21.05 -2.51
C GLU A 39 17.52 21.05 -2.97
N PRO A 40 17.14 20.18 -3.93
CA PRO A 40 15.74 20.02 -4.33
C PRO A 40 14.84 19.67 -3.14
N GLN A 41 13.80 20.49 -2.93
CA GLN A 41 12.81 20.29 -1.87
C GLN A 41 11.75 19.24 -2.19
N ASN A 42 11.84 18.65 -3.39
CA ASN A 42 11.09 17.48 -3.79
C ASN A 42 11.96 16.57 -4.66
N ILE A 43 11.67 15.27 -4.61
CA ILE A 43 12.30 14.25 -5.45
C ILE A 43 11.26 13.28 -5.98
N GLU A 44 11.46 12.78 -7.19
CA GLU A 44 10.69 11.66 -7.74
C GLU A 44 11.35 10.34 -7.34
N ILE A 45 10.55 9.42 -6.82
CA ILE A 45 10.97 8.08 -6.43
C ILE A 45 10.20 7.07 -7.27
N MET A 46 10.95 6.28 -8.05
CA MET A 46 10.40 5.09 -8.69
C MET A 46 10.20 4.01 -7.63
N THR A 47 8.95 3.72 -7.32
CA THR A 47 8.57 2.72 -6.33
C THR A 47 8.86 1.30 -6.85
N PRO A 48 8.99 0.31 -5.95
CA PRO A 48 9.14 -1.10 -6.32
C PRO A 48 8.00 -1.65 -7.19
N TRP A 49 6.85 -0.97 -7.21
CA TRP A 49 5.67 -1.37 -7.98
C TRP A 49 5.59 -0.70 -9.36
N GLY A 50 6.62 0.07 -9.74
CA GLY A 50 6.76 0.67 -11.07
C GLY A 50 6.10 2.04 -11.24
N GLU A 51 5.57 2.63 -10.17
CA GLU A 51 4.98 3.98 -10.17
C GLU A 51 6.00 5.01 -9.68
N SER A 52 5.91 6.24 -10.20
CA SER A 52 6.71 7.37 -9.73
C SER A 52 5.91 8.18 -8.72
N LEU A 53 6.45 8.35 -7.51
CA LEU A 53 5.84 9.16 -6.45
C LEU A 53 6.77 10.32 -6.07
N THR A 54 6.19 11.49 -5.86
CA THR A 54 6.91 12.67 -5.36
C THR A 54 7.04 12.62 -3.84
N ALA A 55 8.27 12.74 -3.32
CA ALA A 55 8.52 13.03 -1.91
C ALA A 55 8.76 14.53 -1.74
N ASN A 56 8.08 15.18 -0.80
CA ASN A 56 8.31 16.58 -0.45
C ASN A 56 9.11 16.69 0.85
N ALA A 57 9.88 17.78 1.00
CA ALA A 57 10.61 18.04 2.23
C ALA A 57 9.69 17.95 3.46
N GLY A 58 10.06 17.10 4.42
CA GLY A 58 9.29 16.77 5.61
C GLY A 58 8.63 15.39 5.58
N ASP A 59 8.42 14.80 4.40
CA ASP A 59 7.86 13.46 4.22
C ASP A 59 8.82 12.37 4.69
N TYR A 60 8.32 11.15 4.80
CA TYR A 60 9.10 9.98 5.19
C TYR A 60 9.35 9.10 3.98
N ILE A 61 10.58 8.59 3.85
CA ILE A 61 10.95 7.60 2.83
C ILE A 61 11.12 6.26 3.55
N VAL A 62 10.38 5.25 3.08
CA VAL A 62 10.29 3.93 3.72
C VAL A 62 10.77 2.85 2.76
N SER A 63 11.45 1.83 3.28
CA SER A 63 11.82 0.63 2.54
C SER A 63 11.70 -0.63 3.40
N GLU A 64 11.62 -1.79 2.75
CA GLU A 64 11.67 -3.07 3.47
C GLU A 64 13.10 -3.31 4.00
N MET A 65 13.25 -4.14 5.05
CA MET A 65 14.54 -4.37 5.74
C MET A 65 15.62 -4.96 4.84
N ASP A 66 15.25 -5.88 3.94
CA ASP A 66 16.18 -6.60 3.05
C ASP A 66 16.11 -6.10 1.60
N ALA A 67 15.47 -4.95 1.37
CA ALA A 67 15.30 -4.40 0.04
C ALA A 67 16.57 -3.66 -0.45
N PRO A 68 16.84 -3.65 -1.76
CA PRO A 68 17.81 -2.75 -2.36
C PRO A 68 17.58 -1.29 -1.95
N PRO A 69 18.62 -0.45 -1.84
CA PRO A 69 18.47 0.96 -1.43
C PRO A 69 17.51 1.78 -2.30
N GLU A 70 17.35 1.41 -3.57
CA GLU A 70 16.42 2.01 -4.52
C GLU A 70 14.95 1.64 -4.29
N ASP A 71 14.69 0.52 -3.61
CA ASP A 71 13.35 -0.03 -3.38
C ASP A 71 12.70 0.64 -2.18
N ARG A 72 12.27 1.89 -2.40
CA ARG A 72 11.67 2.75 -1.39
C ARG A 72 10.46 3.49 -1.93
N TRP A 73 9.61 3.95 -1.03
CA TRP A 73 8.45 4.76 -1.37
C TRP A 73 8.29 5.91 -0.37
N PRO A 74 7.84 7.08 -0.83
CA PRO A 74 7.49 8.17 0.07
C PRO A 74 6.16 7.90 0.78
N VAL A 75 6.02 8.43 1.98
CA VAL A 75 4.79 8.50 2.77
C VAL A 75 4.68 9.93 3.27
N GLU A 76 3.56 10.59 2.93
CA GLU A 76 3.25 11.93 3.42
C GLU A 76 3.37 12.00 4.95
N ALA A 77 3.94 13.08 5.47
CA ALA A 77 4.24 13.20 6.89
C ALA A 77 3.02 12.93 7.80
N ASP A 78 1.85 13.48 7.46
CA ASP A 78 0.65 13.33 8.28
C ASP A 78 0.09 11.89 8.24
N ILE A 79 0.22 11.20 7.11
CA ILE A 79 -0.12 9.78 6.96
C ILE A 79 0.84 8.95 7.80
N PHE A 80 2.15 9.21 7.68
CA PHE A 80 3.16 8.47 8.42
C PHE A 80 2.93 8.57 9.93
N GLU A 81 2.78 9.78 10.46
CA GLU A 81 2.58 10.04 11.89
C GLU A 81 1.28 9.43 12.45
N LYS A 82 0.26 9.22 11.62
CA LYS A 82 -0.99 8.55 12.00
C LYS A 82 -0.91 7.03 11.91
N THR A 83 -0.05 6.49 11.05
CA THR A 83 -0.11 5.07 10.67
C THR A 83 1.13 4.26 11.00
N TYR A 84 2.26 4.90 11.25
CA TYR A 84 3.54 4.30 11.62
C TYR A 84 4.00 4.79 12.99
N MET A 85 4.87 4.01 13.61
CA MET A 85 5.61 4.42 14.80
C MET A 85 7.10 4.15 14.59
N ILE A 86 7.94 5.11 14.97
CA ILE A 86 9.39 4.90 15.02
C ILE A 86 9.67 3.93 16.17
N THR A 87 10.29 2.79 15.86
CA THR A 87 10.63 1.77 16.85
C THR A 87 12.02 2.00 17.44
N ARG A 88 12.96 2.47 16.61
CA ARG A 88 14.31 2.92 16.95
C ARG A 88 14.87 3.80 15.82
N PRO A 89 15.96 4.56 16.01
CA PRO A 89 16.49 5.46 14.98
C PRO A 89 16.72 4.75 13.64
N GLY A 90 16.07 5.23 12.57
CA GLY A 90 16.13 4.64 11.23
C GLY A 90 15.15 3.50 10.95
N PHE A 91 14.26 3.18 11.91
CA PHE A 91 13.32 2.05 11.80
C PHE A 91 11.91 2.43 12.25
N CYS A 92 10.91 1.88 11.57
CA CYS A 92 9.50 2.02 11.94
C CYS A 92 8.73 0.72 11.81
N ALA A 93 7.57 0.67 12.47
CA ALA A 93 6.56 -0.35 12.25
C ALA A 93 5.23 0.31 11.93
N LYS A 94 4.41 -0.32 11.08
CA LYS A 94 3.05 0.15 10.84
C LYS A 94 2.19 -0.20 12.04
N ASN A 95 1.68 0.81 12.74
CA ASN A 95 0.80 0.63 13.89
C ASN A 95 -0.69 0.61 13.49
N ALA A 96 -1.05 1.30 12.40
CA ALA A 96 -2.41 1.29 11.88
C ALA A 96 -2.79 -0.09 11.31
N LEU A 97 -4.07 -0.42 11.47
CA LEU A 97 -4.67 -1.58 10.81
C LEU A 97 -4.75 -1.33 9.32
N THR A 98 -4.44 -2.35 8.52
CA THR A 98 -4.76 -2.40 7.10
C THR A 98 -6.01 -3.25 6.94
N TYR A 99 -7.06 -2.70 6.32
CA TYR A 99 -8.30 -3.44 6.08
C TYR A 99 -8.20 -4.16 4.75
N LEU A 100 -8.34 -5.48 4.75
CA LEU A 100 -8.13 -6.34 3.59
C LEU A 100 -9.33 -7.26 3.36
N VAL A 101 -9.63 -7.52 2.09
CA VAL A 101 -10.57 -8.57 1.65
C VAL A 101 -9.96 -9.32 0.47
N PRO A 102 -10.10 -10.66 0.35
CA PRO A 102 -9.58 -11.38 -0.81
C PRO A 102 -10.15 -10.81 -2.11
N LEU A 103 -9.29 -10.54 -3.11
CA LEU A 103 -9.76 -9.91 -4.35
C LEU A 103 -10.67 -10.87 -5.15
N VAL A 104 -10.60 -12.18 -4.89
CA VAL A 104 -11.54 -13.17 -5.45
C VAL A 104 -13.01 -12.93 -5.05
N ASP A 105 -13.26 -12.20 -3.97
CA ASP A 105 -14.63 -11.86 -3.55
C ASP A 105 -15.32 -10.90 -4.53
N VAL A 106 -14.54 -10.15 -5.34
CA VAL A 106 -15.09 -9.27 -6.40
C VAL A 106 -15.26 -9.99 -7.74
N THR A 107 -14.72 -11.19 -7.89
CA THR A 107 -14.76 -11.99 -9.13
C THR A 107 -15.63 -13.23 -9.00
N GLU A 108 -16.57 -13.23 -8.05
CA GLU A 108 -17.43 -14.38 -7.73
C GLU A 108 -16.63 -15.67 -7.45
N GLY A 109 -15.41 -15.51 -6.91
CA GLY A 109 -14.52 -16.61 -6.58
C GLY A 109 -13.57 -17.06 -7.69
N ASP A 110 -13.54 -16.41 -8.86
CA ASP A 110 -12.60 -16.76 -9.94
C ASP A 110 -11.19 -16.19 -9.66
N PRO A 111 -10.17 -17.02 -9.35
CA PRO A 111 -8.82 -16.55 -9.08
C PRO A 111 -8.04 -16.13 -10.33
N GLU A 112 -8.44 -16.56 -11.53
CA GLU A 112 -7.76 -16.23 -12.79
C GLU A 112 -8.28 -14.92 -13.40
N GLN A 113 -9.45 -14.45 -12.96
CA GLN A 113 -10.04 -13.23 -13.43
C GLN A 113 -9.16 -12.01 -13.11
N LYS A 114 -8.91 -11.19 -14.12
CA LYS A 114 -8.19 -9.92 -13.95
C LYS A 114 -9.11 -8.86 -13.37
N VAL A 115 -8.55 -8.05 -12.48
CA VAL A 115 -9.22 -6.91 -11.85
C VAL A 115 -8.37 -5.67 -12.06
N ALA A 116 -8.94 -4.63 -12.67
CA ALA A 116 -8.35 -3.32 -12.82
C ALA A 116 -8.85 -2.43 -11.69
N VAL A 117 -7.97 -2.07 -10.76
CA VAL A 117 -8.27 -1.24 -9.59
C VAL A 117 -7.80 0.18 -9.85
N HIS A 118 -8.70 1.15 -9.71
CA HIS A 118 -8.37 2.57 -9.74
C HIS A 118 -7.84 2.98 -8.35
N THR A 119 -6.53 3.14 -8.24
CA THR A 119 -5.83 3.64 -7.05
C THR A 119 -5.66 5.16 -7.14
N LEU A 120 -5.01 5.76 -6.14
CA LEU A 120 -4.69 7.20 -6.19
C LEU A 120 -3.60 7.51 -7.23
N GLU A 121 -2.74 6.53 -7.50
CA GLU A 121 -1.56 6.61 -8.35
C GLU A 121 -1.86 6.23 -9.81
N GLY A 122 -2.88 5.42 -10.04
CA GLY A 122 -3.29 5.02 -11.39
C GLY A 122 -4.17 3.78 -11.42
N VAL A 123 -4.37 3.24 -12.62
CA VAL A 123 -5.10 1.98 -12.78
C VAL A 123 -4.10 0.83 -12.76
N VAL A 124 -4.23 -0.05 -11.75
CA VAL A 124 -3.41 -1.24 -11.61
C VAL A 124 -4.24 -2.47 -11.96
N THR A 125 -3.80 -3.28 -12.93
CA THR A 125 -4.48 -4.53 -13.28
C THR A 125 -3.73 -5.74 -12.72
N VAL A 126 -4.40 -6.50 -11.86
CA VAL A 126 -3.84 -7.68 -11.19
C VAL A 126 -4.72 -8.91 -11.41
N LYS A 127 -4.18 -10.10 -11.11
CA LYS A 127 -4.94 -11.36 -11.09
C LYS A 127 -5.54 -11.56 -9.70
N ALA A 128 -6.84 -11.86 -9.62
CA ALA A 128 -7.57 -11.88 -8.35
C ALA A 128 -7.00 -12.86 -7.32
N GLY A 129 -6.54 -14.04 -7.74
CA GLY A 129 -6.02 -15.07 -6.85
C GLY A 129 -4.72 -14.71 -6.12
N ASP A 130 -3.97 -13.72 -6.64
CA ASP A 130 -2.65 -13.34 -6.15
C ASP A 130 -2.68 -12.11 -5.23
N PHE A 131 -3.86 -11.50 -5.03
CA PHE A 131 -4.01 -10.23 -4.32
C PHE A 131 -5.22 -10.19 -3.38
N TYR A 132 -5.12 -9.34 -2.37
CA TYR A 132 -6.23 -8.79 -1.61
C TYR A 132 -6.58 -7.40 -2.18
N LEU A 133 -7.81 -6.94 -1.93
CA LEU A 133 -8.15 -5.54 -2.01
C LEU A 133 -7.90 -4.90 -0.65
N ALA A 134 -7.10 -3.85 -0.60
CA ALA A 134 -6.92 -3.03 0.59
C ALA A 134 -7.86 -1.83 0.58
N LEU A 135 -8.29 -1.42 1.77
CA LEU A 135 -9.05 -0.20 2.02
C LEU A 135 -8.27 0.70 2.98
N GLY A 136 -8.03 1.92 2.54
CA GLY A 136 -7.31 2.94 3.28
C GLY A 136 -8.21 3.86 4.09
N ILE A 137 -7.57 4.78 4.80
CA ILE A 137 -8.24 5.63 5.79
C ILE A 137 -9.08 6.74 5.15
N LYS A 138 -8.77 7.15 3.91
CA LYS A 138 -9.53 8.12 3.13
C LYS A 138 -10.55 7.43 2.21
N GLY A 139 -10.67 6.10 2.30
CA GLY A 139 -11.55 5.27 1.46
C GLY A 139 -10.90 4.82 0.15
N GLU A 140 -9.63 5.16 -0.07
CA GLU A 140 -8.85 4.72 -1.22
C GLU A 140 -8.66 3.20 -1.22
N ILE A 141 -8.62 2.61 -2.41
CA ILE A 141 -8.42 1.17 -2.60
C ILE A 141 -7.18 0.90 -3.44
N TRP A 142 -6.49 -0.20 -3.14
CA TRP A 142 -5.35 -0.66 -3.93
C TRP A 142 -5.20 -2.18 -3.82
N PRO A 143 -4.61 -2.83 -4.83
CA PRO A 143 -4.29 -4.25 -4.75
C PRO A 143 -3.11 -4.46 -3.76
N TYR A 144 -3.28 -5.41 -2.84
CA TYR A 144 -2.26 -5.76 -1.85
C TYR A 144 -1.80 -7.21 -2.06
N PRO A 145 -0.52 -7.48 -2.33
CA PRO A 145 -0.03 -8.82 -2.65
C PRO A 145 -0.37 -9.85 -1.56
N LYS A 146 -0.93 -11.00 -1.97
CA LYS A 146 -1.35 -12.07 -1.06
C LYS A 146 -0.18 -12.67 -0.29
N ASP A 147 0.97 -12.82 -0.92
CA ASP A 147 2.21 -13.28 -0.29
C ASP A 147 2.62 -12.38 0.89
N LYS A 148 2.49 -11.05 0.77
CA LYS A 148 2.72 -10.12 1.88
C LYS A 148 1.71 -10.33 3.00
N VAL A 149 0.44 -10.56 2.69
CA VAL A 149 -0.57 -10.84 3.73
C VAL A 149 -0.21 -12.10 4.51
N GLU A 150 0.14 -13.17 3.81
CA GLU A 150 0.39 -14.48 4.42
C GLU A 150 1.69 -14.52 5.25
N ASN A 151 2.69 -13.72 4.89
CA ASN A 151 4.00 -13.76 5.55
C ASN A 151 4.20 -12.68 6.62
N VAL A 152 3.60 -11.49 6.45
CA VAL A 152 3.95 -10.31 7.27
C VAL A 152 2.76 -9.58 7.87
N MET A 153 1.56 -10.15 7.75
CA MET A 153 0.34 -9.60 8.35
C MET A 153 -0.34 -10.64 9.24
N ILE A 154 -0.93 -10.18 10.35
CA ILE A 154 -1.77 -11.00 11.22
C ILE A 154 -3.19 -10.44 11.26
N PRO A 155 -4.24 -11.28 11.15
CA PRO A 155 -5.61 -10.83 11.40
C PRO A 155 -5.75 -10.27 12.81
N VAL A 156 -6.59 -9.25 12.94
CA VAL A 156 -7.00 -8.71 14.24
C VAL A 156 -8.47 -9.06 14.45
N GLU A 157 -8.82 -9.57 15.63
CA GLU A 157 -10.22 -9.82 16.03
C GLU A 157 -10.93 -8.55 16.48
#